data_AF-Q1JXV8-F1
#
_entry.id   AF-Q1JXV8-F1
#
_cell.length_a   1.000
_cell.length_b   1.000
_cell.length_c   1.000
_cell.angle_alpha   90.00
_cell.angle_beta   90.00
_cell.angle_gamma   90.00
#
_symmetry.space_group_name_H-M   'P 1'
#
loop_
_entity.id
_entity.type
_entity.pdbx_description
1 polymer ?
#
loop_
_entity_poly.entity_id
_entity_poly.type
_entity_poly.pdbx_seq_one_letter_code
_entity_poly.pdbx_strand_id
1 'polypeptide(L)'
;MKKGLLILFCLLLAVTLVPVSGFAARTTYVTIGTGGVTGVYYPTGGAIAKMVNKKRREYNLRATFEATGGSVFNINALSVGDLEFGIVQSDRQYQAYNGLGEWQGKPFTKLRAVFSIHPELVTIVAGADKNIRTVADLKGHVVNIGAPGTGQRGNAMDLLNAVDMEPGKDLQIEGLKAAESASMLQDGRIDAYFYTVGHPNGSVKEAVAGARKVNFVAVPEEISSKLVQQFPFYAAAAIPVNLYPGVVNDGDVNTYGVKATLCTSADVPDEIVYAITKEVFDNFEQFKKLHPAYASLTKQQMLDGLSAPIHPGAMKYYKEVGLK
;
A
#
# COMPACT_ATOMS: atom_id res chain seq x y z
N MET A 1 89.54 17.89 -18.39
CA MET A 1 89.05 18.77 -19.49
C MET A 1 88.07 17.96 -20.35
N LYS A 2 86.86 18.52 -20.58
CA LYS A 2 85.86 18.23 -21.65
C LYS A 2 85.25 16.81 -21.67
N LYS A 3 83.97 16.56 -21.29
CA LYS A 3 82.63 16.97 -21.80
C LYS A 3 82.34 16.63 -23.28
N GLY A 4 81.28 15.83 -23.49
CA GLY A 4 80.54 15.57 -24.75
C GLY A 4 80.77 14.16 -25.32
N LEU A 5 79.83 13.39 -25.87
CA LEU A 5 78.44 13.58 -26.30
C LEU A 5 77.90 12.17 -26.77
N LEU A 6 76.58 12.05 -26.99
CA LEU A 6 75.78 10.92 -27.55
C LEU A 6 75.33 9.86 -26.51
N ILE A 7 74.11 9.83 -25.97
CA ILE A 7 72.75 9.93 -26.56
C ILE A 7 72.54 8.96 -27.72
N LEU A 8 72.02 7.75 -27.43
CA LEU A 8 70.96 7.13 -28.24
C LEU A 8 70.29 5.94 -27.51
N PHE A 9 68.97 5.98 -27.44
CA PHE A 9 68.05 4.83 -27.27
C PHE A 9 67.88 4.15 -25.90
N CYS A 10 67.31 4.88 -24.94
CA CYS A 10 66.37 4.27 -23.98
C CYS A 10 65.06 5.06 -24.02
N LEU A 11 64.26 4.80 -25.07
CA LEU A 11 62.91 5.32 -25.16
C LEU A 11 62.06 4.67 -24.06
N LEU A 12 61.50 5.55 -23.23
CA LEU A 12 60.52 5.28 -22.19
C LEU A 12 59.51 4.18 -22.55
N LEU A 13 59.42 3.15 -21.71
CA LEU A 13 58.15 2.50 -21.38
C LEU A 13 58.08 2.32 -19.85
N ALA A 14 58.07 3.44 -19.14
CA ALA A 14 57.47 3.47 -17.82
C ALA A 14 55.95 3.45 -18.02
N VAL A 15 55.38 2.26 -18.18
CA VAL A 15 53.92 2.08 -18.06
C VAL A 15 53.59 2.34 -16.61
N THR A 16 53.25 3.59 -16.29
CA THR A 16 52.57 3.92 -15.05
C THR A 16 51.25 3.17 -15.08
N LEU A 17 51.16 2.05 -14.36
CA LEU A 17 49.89 1.48 -13.95
C LEU A 17 49.21 2.53 -13.06
N VAL A 18 48.47 3.44 -13.68
CA VAL A 18 47.44 4.18 -12.98
C VAL A 18 46.41 3.11 -12.62
N PRO A 19 46.19 2.81 -11.32
CA PRO A 19 45.05 2.00 -10.96
C PRO A 19 43.84 2.81 -11.38
N VAL A 20 43.20 2.39 -12.47
CA VAL A 20 41.85 2.84 -12.79
C VAL A 20 41.00 2.23 -11.68
N SER A 21 40.95 2.90 -10.54
CA SER A 21 39.90 2.73 -9.56
C SER A 21 38.63 3.20 -10.24
N GLY A 22 38.05 2.32 -11.06
CA GLY A 22 36.69 2.48 -11.51
C GLY A 22 35.86 2.52 -10.25
N PHE A 23 35.44 3.73 -9.84
CA PHE A 23 34.30 3.91 -8.97
C PHE A 23 33.11 3.32 -9.73
N ALA A 24 32.96 1.99 -9.68
CA ALA A 24 31.70 1.37 -10.00
C ALA A 24 30.69 2.03 -9.07
N ALA A 25 29.75 2.78 -9.64
CA ALA A 25 28.70 3.42 -8.88
C ALA A 25 28.10 2.37 -7.94
N ARG A 26 28.18 2.61 -6.63
CA ARG A 26 27.75 1.64 -5.63
C ARG A 26 26.25 1.43 -5.80
N THR A 27 25.82 0.19 -6.06
CA THR A 27 24.38 -0.10 -6.21
C THR A 27 23.65 0.29 -4.93
N THR A 28 22.64 1.14 -5.10
CA THR A 28 21.73 1.52 -4.01
C THR A 28 20.68 0.43 -3.85
N TYR A 29 20.36 0.11 -2.60
CA TYR A 29 19.32 -0.86 -2.26
C TYR A 29 18.18 -0.11 -1.59
N VAL A 30 16.96 -0.46 -1.97
CA VAL A 30 15.74 0.09 -1.35
C VAL A 30 14.77 -1.04 -1.07
N THR A 31 14.09 -0.98 0.07
CA THR A 31 13.08 -1.97 0.46
C THR A 31 11.70 -1.33 0.52
N ILE A 32 10.72 -2.02 -0.06
CA ILE A 32 9.31 -1.64 -0.04
C ILE A 32 8.58 -2.47 1.02
N GLY A 33 8.17 -1.84 2.11
CA GLY A 33 7.23 -2.43 3.07
C GLY A 33 5.86 -2.61 2.43
N THR A 34 5.30 -3.81 2.56
CA THR A 34 4.01 -4.16 1.93
C THR A 34 2.93 -4.44 2.97
N GLY A 35 2.46 -5.67 3.10
CA GLY A 35 1.46 -6.12 4.05
C GLY A 35 1.45 -7.65 4.10
N GLY A 36 0.36 -8.23 4.58
CA GLY A 36 0.19 -9.68 4.57
C GLY A 36 0.26 -10.27 3.14
N VAL A 37 0.79 -11.48 3.02
CA VAL A 37 1.03 -12.16 1.72
C VAL A 37 -0.25 -12.46 0.92
N THR A 38 -1.41 -12.51 1.58
CA THR A 38 -2.73 -12.69 0.95
C THR A 38 -3.40 -11.37 0.57
N GLY A 39 -2.81 -10.23 0.95
CA GLY A 39 -3.26 -8.89 0.61
C GLY A 39 -2.74 -8.42 -0.75
N VAL A 40 -3.21 -7.25 -1.20
CA VAL A 40 -2.81 -6.69 -2.50
C VAL A 40 -1.46 -5.97 -2.41
N TYR A 41 -1.05 -5.49 -1.23
CA TYR A 41 0.23 -4.78 -1.07
C TYR A 41 1.44 -5.66 -1.41
N TYR A 42 1.42 -6.93 -1.01
CA TYR A 42 2.53 -7.85 -1.25
C TYR A 42 2.84 -8.03 -2.75
N PRO A 43 1.89 -8.43 -3.62
CA PRO A 43 2.14 -8.47 -5.05
C PRO A 43 2.40 -7.08 -5.66
N THR A 44 1.89 -6.00 -5.06
CA THR A 44 2.20 -4.63 -5.50
C THR A 44 3.67 -4.28 -5.31
N GLY A 45 4.25 -4.54 -4.14
CA GLY A 45 5.67 -4.33 -3.88
C GLY A 45 6.54 -5.17 -4.80
N GLY A 46 6.17 -6.44 -5.01
CA GLY A 46 6.83 -7.31 -5.97
C GLY A 46 6.75 -6.83 -7.42
N ALA A 47 5.62 -6.26 -7.82
CA ALA A 47 5.42 -5.68 -9.14
C ALA A 47 6.37 -4.48 -9.37
N ILE A 48 6.39 -3.53 -8.44
CA ILE A 48 7.27 -2.35 -8.49
C ILE A 48 8.73 -2.78 -8.50
N ALA A 49 9.12 -3.66 -7.57
CA ALA A 49 10.50 -4.15 -7.47
C ALA A 49 10.93 -4.87 -8.75
N LYS A 50 10.07 -5.70 -9.34
CA LYS A 50 10.34 -6.40 -10.62
C LYS A 50 10.56 -5.41 -11.76
N MET A 51 9.75 -4.34 -11.85
CA MET A 51 9.88 -3.33 -12.90
C MET A 51 11.21 -2.57 -12.77
N VAL A 52 11.51 -2.03 -11.59
CA VAL A 52 12.76 -1.30 -11.31
C VAL A 52 14.00 -2.19 -11.54
N ASN A 53 13.95 -3.44 -11.08
CA ASN A 53 15.10 -4.36 -11.18
C ASN A 53 15.44 -4.80 -12.62
N LYS A 54 14.51 -4.66 -13.58
CA LYS A 54 14.82 -4.85 -15.01
C LYS A 54 15.82 -3.82 -15.50
N LYS A 55 15.77 -2.61 -14.94
CA LYS A 55 16.66 -1.48 -15.25
C LYS A 55 17.69 -1.18 -14.15
N ARG A 56 17.99 -2.15 -13.28
CA ARG A 56 18.90 -1.98 -12.15
C ARG A 56 20.29 -1.42 -12.50
N ARG A 57 20.79 -1.69 -13.72
CA ARG A 57 22.08 -1.16 -14.19
C ARG A 57 21.99 0.30 -14.65
N GLU A 58 20.84 0.70 -15.20
CA GLU A 58 20.57 2.07 -15.66
C GLU A 58 20.40 3.01 -14.46
N TYR A 59 19.63 2.58 -13.46
CA TYR A 59 19.40 3.37 -12.24
C TYR A 59 20.43 3.15 -11.15
N ASN A 60 21.32 2.18 -11.31
CA ASN A 60 22.21 1.71 -10.24
C ASN A 60 21.43 1.44 -8.92
N LEU A 61 20.23 0.87 -9.07
CA LEU A 61 19.22 0.70 -8.02
C LEU A 61 18.71 -0.73 -8.01
N ARG A 62 18.62 -1.34 -6.83
CA ARG A 62 17.98 -2.62 -6.61
C ARG A 62 16.88 -2.50 -5.57
N ALA A 63 15.67 -2.86 -5.96
CA ALA A 63 14.51 -2.85 -5.08
C ALA A 63 14.21 -4.26 -4.55
N THR A 64 13.96 -4.36 -3.25
CA THR A 64 13.39 -5.52 -2.56
C THR A 64 12.02 -5.15 -1.99
N PHE A 65 11.26 -6.14 -1.54
CA PHE A 65 9.97 -5.93 -0.91
C PHE A 65 9.78 -6.98 0.19
N GLU A 66 9.08 -6.60 1.25
CA GLU A 66 8.92 -7.44 2.43
C GLU A 66 7.47 -7.45 2.91
N ALA A 67 7.02 -8.60 3.39
CA ALA A 67 5.74 -8.71 4.06
C ALA A 67 5.81 -8.02 5.43
N THR A 68 4.80 -7.22 5.76
CA THR A 68 4.79 -6.42 7.00
C THR A 68 3.43 -6.49 7.69
N GLY A 69 3.31 -5.82 8.84
CA GLY A 69 2.05 -5.61 9.53
C GLY A 69 1.08 -4.63 8.83
N GLY A 70 1.47 -4.02 7.72
CA GLY A 70 0.67 -3.05 6.97
C GLY A 70 0.99 -1.59 7.32
N SER A 71 0.03 -0.70 7.08
CA SER A 71 0.25 0.76 7.02
C SER A 71 0.96 1.36 8.24
N VAL A 72 0.54 1.05 9.48
CA VAL A 72 1.14 1.67 10.68
C VAL A 72 2.60 1.23 10.84
N PHE A 73 2.87 -0.06 10.67
CA PHE A 73 4.24 -0.58 10.68
C PHE A 73 5.08 0.10 9.60
N ASN A 74 4.59 0.14 8.36
CA ASN A 74 5.32 0.71 7.24
C ASN A 74 5.67 2.18 7.49
N ILE A 75 4.71 2.98 7.97
CA ILE A 75 4.95 4.39 8.29
C ILE A 75 5.98 4.54 9.42
N ASN A 76 5.89 3.73 10.47
CA ASN A 76 6.85 3.78 11.56
C ASN A 76 8.27 3.40 11.09
N ALA A 77 8.38 2.37 10.25
CA ALA A 77 9.66 1.97 9.65
C ALA A 77 10.23 3.06 8.72
N LEU A 78 9.39 3.74 7.92
CA LEU A 78 9.78 4.92 7.15
C LEU A 78 10.30 6.05 8.06
N SER A 79 9.70 6.23 9.25
CA SER A 79 10.04 7.33 10.14
C SER A 79 11.40 7.21 10.80
N VAL A 80 11.89 5.97 10.98
CA VAL A 80 13.20 5.68 11.58
C VAL A 80 14.25 5.28 10.55
N GLY A 81 13.86 5.13 9.27
CA GLY A 81 14.77 4.79 8.17
C GLY A 81 15.05 3.28 8.03
N ASP A 82 14.24 2.41 8.63
CA ASP A 82 14.36 0.96 8.47
C ASP A 82 13.85 0.48 7.10
N LEU A 83 12.98 1.27 6.47
CA LEU A 83 12.50 1.08 5.10
C LEU A 83 12.57 2.39 4.32
N GLU A 84 12.94 2.33 3.04
CA GLU A 84 12.93 3.51 2.16
C GLU A 84 11.54 3.79 1.58
N PHE A 85 10.75 2.73 1.36
CA PHE A 85 9.40 2.82 0.80
C PHE A 85 8.41 1.98 1.59
N GLY A 86 7.15 2.40 1.59
CA GLY A 86 6.07 1.67 2.21
C GLY A 86 4.76 1.88 1.47
N ILE A 87 4.01 0.80 1.26
CA ILE A 87 2.63 0.89 0.78
C ILE A 87 1.70 1.12 1.97
N VAL A 88 0.92 2.18 1.93
CA VAL A 88 0.08 2.63 3.05
C VAL A 88 -1.24 3.16 2.53
N GLN A 89 -2.27 3.09 3.35
CA GLN A 89 -3.54 3.73 3.03
C GLN A 89 -3.47 5.26 3.17
N SER A 90 -4.24 5.99 2.35
CA SER A 90 -4.27 7.46 2.33
C SER A 90 -4.72 8.09 3.66
N ASP A 91 -5.61 7.44 4.41
CA ASP A 91 -6.03 7.85 5.74
C ASP A 91 -4.90 7.76 6.77
N ARG A 92 -4.16 6.65 6.78
CA ARG A 92 -3.00 6.47 7.65
C ARG A 92 -1.88 7.44 7.26
N GLN A 93 -1.69 7.69 5.97
CA GLN A 93 -0.79 8.73 5.47
C GLN A 93 -1.16 10.11 6.02
N TYR A 94 -2.45 10.50 5.95
CA TYR A 94 -2.94 11.76 6.49
C TYR A 94 -2.70 11.85 8.00
N GLN A 95 -3.09 10.82 8.75
CA GLN A 95 -2.99 10.82 10.21
C GLN A 95 -1.54 10.88 10.68
N ALA A 96 -0.64 10.11 10.06
CA ALA A 96 0.77 10.12 10.41
C ALA A 96 1.41 11.48 10.14
N TYR A 97 1.15 12.08 8.98
CA TYR A 97 1.71 13.39 8.65
C TYR A 97 1.25 14.48 9.62
N ASN A 98 -0.01 14.42 10.06
CA ASN A 98 -0.61 15.41 10.97
C ASN A 98 -0.51 15.06 12.46
N GLY A 99 0.03 13.89 12.83
CA GLY A 99 0.18 13.48 14.23
C GLY A 99 -1.15 13.17 14.91
N LEU A 100 -2.03 12.43 14.22
CA LEU A 100 -3.36 12.01 14.66
C LEU A 100 -3.42 10.48 14.83
N GLY A 101 -4.43 9.99 15.56
CA GLY A 101 -4.67 8.55 15.72
C GLY A 101 -3.48 7.85 16.39
N GLU A 102 -2.91 6.83 15.74
CA GLU A 102 -1.73 6.09 16.20
C GLU A 102 -0.50 7.00 16.43
N TRP A 103 -0.48 8.17 15.78
CA TRP A 103 0.59 9.16 15.88
C TRP A 103 0.22 10.38 16.72
N GLN A 104 -0.76 10.27 17.62
CA GLN A 104 -1.24 11.39 18.43
C GLN A 104 -0.08 12.16 19.11
N GLY A 105 0.09 13.44 18.72
CA GLY A 105 1.13 14.31 19.24
C GLY A 105 2.54 14.03 18.70
N LYS A 106 2.70 13.14 17.73
CA LYS A 106 3.98 12.72 17.13
C LYS A 106 3.89 12.71 15.59
N PRO A 107 3.72 13.87 14.94
CA PRO A 107 3.61 13.94 13.48
C PRO A 107 4.90 13.50 12.78
N PHE A 108 4.76 12.71 11.70
CA PHE A 108 5.86 12.37 10.80
C PHE A 108 5.89 13.33 9.60
N THR A 109 6.41 14.54 9.82
CA THR A 109 6.43 15.63 8.82
C THR A 109 7.39 15.39 7.64
N LYS A 110 8.28 14.40 7.75
CA LYS A 110 9.12 13.94 6.62
C LYS A 110 8.42 12.93 5.72
N LEU A 111 7.22 12.44 6.05
CA LEU A 111 6.46 11.56 5.17
C LEU A 111 6.24 12.23 3.80
N ARG A 112 6.47 11.48 2.72
CA ARG A 112 6.23 11.93 1.35
C ARG A 112 5.38 10.92 0.58
N ALA A 113 4.43 11.44 -0.17
CA ALA A 113 3.67 10.66 -1.14
C ALA A 113 4.48 10.49 -2.43
N VAL A 114 4.45 9.29 -3.02
CA VAL A 114 4.99 9.06 -4.36
C VAL A 114 3.81 9.07 -5.34
N PHE A 115 2.94 8.06 -5.30
CA PHE A 115 1.68 7.97 -6.05
C PHE A 115 0.67 7.08 -5.33
N SER A 116 -0.61 7.18 -5.72
CA SER A 116 -1.65 6.22 -5.33
C SER A 116 -1.72 5.08 -6.34
N ILE A 117 -2.30 3.95 -5.90
CA ILE A 117 -2.20 2.67 -6.60
C ILE A 117 -3.59 2.14 -6.94
N HIS A 118 -4.42 1.84 -5.96
CA HIS A 118 -5.76 1.29 -6.19
C HIS A 118 -6.68 1.68 -5.02
N PRO A 119 -8.00 1.74 -5.24
CA PRO A 119 -8.95 1.93 -4.15
C PRO A 119 -8.95 0.70 -3.23
N GLU A 120 -9.06 0.95 -1.93
CA GLU A 120 -9.26 -0.09 -0.93
C GLU A 120 -10.60 0.15 -0.24
N LEU A 121 -11.51 -0.79 -0.43
CA LEU A 121 -12.88 -0.69 0.04
C LEU A 121 -13.01 -1.37 1.40
N VAL A 122 -13.73 -0.73 2.32
CA VAL A 122 -14.08 -1.34 3.61
C VAL A 122 -15.04 -2.49 3.33
N THR A 123 -14.51 -3.71 3.33
CA THR A 123 -15.26 -4.92 3.03
C THR A 123 -15.60 -5.62 4.32
N ILE A 124 -16.88 -5.85 4.56
CA ILE A 124 -17.35 -6.62 5.70
C ILE A 124 -17.93 -7.92 5.15
N VAL A 125 -17.30 -9.05 5.47
CA VAL A 125 -17.76 -10.38 5.03
C VAL A 125 -18.38 -11.08 6.24
N ALA A 126 -19.61 -11.54 6.10
CA ALA A 126 -20.35 -12.23 7.16
C ALA A 126 -20.83 -13.61 6.73
N GLY A 127 -21.00 -14.51 7.69
CA GLY A 127 -21.70 -15.78 7.48
C GLY A 127 -23.18 -15.52 7.19
N ALA A 128 -23.68 -16.01 6.06
CA ALA A 128 -25.04 -15.74 5.61
C ALA A 128 -26.10 -16.29 6.59
N ASP A 129 -25.76 -17.34 7.35
CA ASP A 129 -26.56 -17.94 8.42
C ASP A 129 -26.79 -17.01 9.62
N LYS A 130 -25.99 -15.94 9.76
CA LYS A 130 -26.11 -14.97 10.86
C LYS A 130 -27.03 -13.81 10.56
N ASN A 131 -27.56 -13.72 9.34
CA ASN A 131 -28.46 -12.65 8.90
C ASN A 131 -27.89 -11.22 9.08
N ILE A 132 -26.56 -11.07 9.05
CA ILE A 132 -25.89 -9.77 9.15
C ILE A 132 -25.90 -9.11 7.77
N ARG A 133 -26.77 -8.14 7.51
CA ARG A 133 -26.92 -7.50 6.18
C ARG A 133 -26.47 -6.05 6.17
N THR A 134 -26.58 -5.39 7.32
CA THR A 134 -26.17 -4.01 7.55
C THR A 134 -25.20 -3.92 8.72
N VAL A 135 -24.49 -2.80 8.83
CA VAL A 135 -23.54 -2.56 9.94
C VAL A 135 -24.23 -2.69 11.32
N ALA A 136 -25.50 -2.29 11.44
CA ALA A 136 -26.25 -2.38 12.69
C ALA A 136 -26.43 -3.85 13.16
N ASP A 137 -26.50 -4.79 12.22
CA ASP A 137 -26.68 -6.21 12.52
C ASP A 137 -25.42 -6.87 13.12
N LEU A 138 -24.28 -6.17 13.13
CA LEU A 138 -23.05 -6.64 13.80
C LEU A 138 -23.21 -6.69 15.32
N LYS A 139 -24.22 -6.02 15.88
CA LYS A 139 -24.50 -6.04 17.32
C LYS A 139 -24.76 -7.48 17.81
N GLY A 140 -24.12 -7.84 18.90
CA GLY A 140 -24.21 -9.15 19.55
C GLY A 140 -23.37 -10.26 18.89
N HIS A 141 -22.66 -9.97 17.80
CA HIS A 141 -21.88 -10.96 17.05
C HIS A 141 -20.38 -10.91 17.39
N VAL A 142 -19.67 -11.96 16.98
CA VAL A 142 -18.20 -12.04 17.06
C VAL A 142 -17.60 -11.54 15.75
N VAL A 143 -16.88 -10.42 15.79
CA VAL A 143 -16.42 -9.72 14.58
C VAL A 143 -14.92 -9.49 14.63
N ASN A 144 -14.19 -9.99 13.63
CA ASN A 144 -12.79 -9.59 13.48
C ASN A 144 -12.69 -8.18 12.89
N ILE A 145 -12.14 -7.25 13.66
CA ILE A 145 -11.91 -5.87 13.22
C ILE A 145 -10.48 -5.64 12.69
N GLY A 146 -9.64 -6.67 12.74
CA GLY A 146 -8.26 -6.61 12.27
C GLY A 146 -7.22 -6.44 13.36
N ALA A 147 -6.01 -6.91 13.06
CA ALA A 147 -4.88 -6.85 13.96
C ALA A 147 -4.52 -5.40 14.36
N PRO A 148 -4.03 -5.18 15.60
CA PRO A 148 -3.47 -3.90 16.01
C PRO A 148 -2.42 -3.37 15.03
N GLY A 149 -2.42 -2.06 14.78
CA GLY A 149 -1.49 -1.44 13.83
C GLY A 149 -1.84 -1.66 12.35
N THR A 150 -3.02 -2.21 12.03
CA THR A 150 -3.50 -2.29 10.64
C THR A 150 -4.38 -1.10 10.29
N GLY A 151 -4.31 -0.71 9.02
CA GLY A 151 -5.22 0.29 8.47
C GLY A 151 -6.70 -0.12 8.55
N GLN A 152 -7.00 -1.40 8.27
CA GLN A 152 -8.35 -1.94 8.37
C GLN A 152 -8.96 -1.75 9.78
N ARG A 153 -8.15 -1.91 10.85
CA ARG A 153 -8.63 -1.72 12.22
C ARG A 153 -9.03 -0.27 12.44
N GLY A 154 -8.24 0.68 11.94
CA GLY A 154 -8.60 2.09 11.93
C GLY A 154 -9.94 2.34 11.22
N ASN A 155 -10.12 1.79 10.02
CA ASN A 155 -11.37 1.98 9.27
C ASN A 155 -12.59 1.32 9.95
N ALA A 156 -12.40 0.12 10.54
CA ALA A 156 -13.44 -0.55 11.29
C ALA A 156 -13.87 0.29 12.51
N MET A 157 -12.91 0.83 13.26
CA MET A 157 -13.19 1.70 14.41
C MET A 157 -13.91 2.99 13.98
N ASP A 158 -13.48 3.63 12.88
CA ASP A 158 -14.15 4.82 12.34
C ASP A 158 -15.62 4.52 11.99
N LEU A 159 -15.91 3.36 11.37
CA LEU A 159 -17.28 2.94 11.06
C LEU A 159 -18.11 2.69 12.32
N LEU A 160 -17.56 1.91 13.26
CA LEU A 160 -18.27 1.54 14.50
C LEU A 160 -18.58 2.79 15.33
N ASN A 161 -17.66 3.75 15.40
CA ASN A 161 -17.90 5.04 16.03
C ASN A 161 -18.97 5.85 15.28
N ALA A 162 -18.99 5.83 13.95
CA ALA A 162 -19.97 6.60 13.17
C ALA A 162 -21.43 6.13 13.38
N VAL A 163 -21.61 4.87 13.80
CA VAL A 163 -22.90 4.24 14.12
C VAL A 163 -23.12 4.03 15.63
N ASP A 164 -22.31 4.67 16.47
CA ASP A 164 -22.40 4.60 17.94
C ASP A 164 -22.37 3.16 18.50
N MET A 165 -21.58 2.28 17.89
CA MET A 165 -21.43 0.88 18.28
C MET A 165 -20.11 0.67 19.04
N GLU A 166 -20.17 0.26 20.31
CA GLU A 166 -19.01 0.15 21.19
C GLU A 166 -18.34 -1.24 21.12
N PRO A 167 -17.11 -1.35 20.57
CA PRO A 167 -16.38 -2.63 20.48
C PRO A 167 -16.08 -3.21 21.87
N GLY A 168 -16.35 -4.50 22.07
CA GLY A 168 -16.18 -5.18 23.37
C GLY A 168 -17.41 -5.08 24.29
N LYS A 169 -18.42 -4.29 23.91
CA LYS A 169 -19.68 -4.16 24.65
C LYS A 169 -20.89 -4.48 23.78
N ASP A 170 -21.04 -3.79 22.65
CA ASP A 170 -22.14 -4.05 21.70
C ASP A 170 -21.85 -5.24 20.79
N LEU A 171 -20.58 -5.57 20.56
CA LEU A 171 -20.11 -6.72 19.78
C LEU A 171 -18.82 -7.28 20.40
N GLN A 172 -18.59 -8.58 20.25
CA GLN A 172 -17.32 -9.18 20.62
C GLN A 172 -16.33 -8.97 19.48
N ILE A 173 -15.09 -8.59 19.81
CA ILE A 173 -14.08 -8.29 18.78
C ILE A 173 -12.92 -9.26 18.81
N GLU A 174 -12.47 -9.59 17.61
CA GLU A 174 -11.21 -10.26 17.35
C GLU A 174 -10.21 -9.32 16.66
N GLY A 175 -8.92 -9.61 16.83
CA GLY A 175 -7.80 -8.83 16.30
C GLY A 175 -6.89 -9.65 15.38
N LEU A 176 -7.49 -10.45 14.50
CA LEU A 176 -6.79 -11.42 13.66
C LEU A 176 -6.29 -10.79 12.36
N LYS A 177 -5.31 -11.44 11.73
CA LYS A 177 -4.85 -11.06 10.39
C LYS A 177 -5.90 -11.45 9.35
N ALA A 178 -5.95 -10.73 8.23
CA ALA A 178 -6.89 -11.03 7.14
C ALA A 178 -6.78 -12.49 6.67
N ALA A 179 -5.56 -13.03 6.52
CA ALA A 179 -5.31 -14.41 6.12
C ALA A 179 -5.95 -15.46 7.06
N GLU A 180 -6.13 -15.14 8.34
CA GLU A 180 -6.78 -16.02 9.32
C GLU A 180 -8.31 -15.81 9.34
N SER A 181 -8.79 -14.67 8.86
CA SER A 181 -10.20 -14.29 8.98
C SER A 181 -11.12 -15.16 8.13
N ALA A 182 -10.68 -15.53 6.94
CA ALA A 182 -11.47 -16.35 6.03
C ALA A 182 -11.74 -17.75 6.60
N SER A 183 -10.70 -18.43 7.10
CA SER A 183 -10.82 -19.74 7.72
C SER A 183 -11.62 -19.68 9.02
N MET A 184 -11.39 -18.70 9.89
CA MET A 184 -12.16 -18.54 11.13
C MET A 184 -13.65 -18.28 10.88
N LEU A 185 -13.97 -17.55 9.80
CA LEU A 185 -15.35 -17.34 9.37
C LEU A 185 -15.97 -18.67 8.90
N GLN A 186 -15.25 -19.44 8.09
CA GLN A 186 -15.72 -20.74 7.60
C GLN A 186 -15.91 -21.76 8.73
N ASP A 187 -15.07 -21.73 9.75
CA ASP A 187 -15.16 -22.59 10.94
C ASP A 187 -16.25 -22.16 11.93
N GLY A 188 -16.90 -21.01 11.70
CA GLY A 188 -17.93 -20.48 12.61
C GLY A 188 -17.39 -19.87 13.91
N ARG A 189 -16.07 -19.65 14.00
CA ARG A 189 -15.41 -19.04 15.16
C ARG A 189 -15.59 -17.52 15.22
N ILE A 190 -15.79 -16.90 14.08
CA ILE A 190 -16.26 -15.52 13.94
C ILE A 190 -17.52 -15.49 13.05
N ASP A 191 -18.35 -14.48 13.24
CA ASP A 191 -19.58 -14.27 12.49
C ASP A 191 -19.39 -13.32 11.31
N ALA A 192 -18.47 -12.37 11.46
CA ALA A 192 -18.06 -11.46 10.40
C ALA A 192 -16.60 -11.02 10.54
N TYR A 193 -16.03 -10.49 9.48
CA TYR A 193 -14.75 -9.79 9.53
C TYR A 193 -14.72 -8.56 8.64
N PHE A 194 -14.00 -7.54 9.10
CA PHE A 194 -13.60 -6.38 8.32
C PHE A 194 -12.33 -6.69 7.53
N TYR A 195 -12.24 -6.16 6.32
CA TYR A 195 -11.00 -6.05 5.58
C TYR A 195 -11.06 -4.86 4.61
N THR A 196 -10.23 -3.85 4.82
CA THR A 196 -10.11 -2.73 3.87
C THR A 196 -9.10 -3.11 2.80
N VAL A 197 -9.58 -3.37 1.57
CA VAL A 197 -8.73 -4.01 0.55
C VAL A 197 -9.17 -3.70 -0.88
N GLY A 198 -8.25 -3.83 -1.83
CA GLY A 198 -8.56 -3.81 -3.26
C GLY A 198 -9.27 -5.07 -3.75
N HIS A 199 -10.16 -4.93 -4.73
CA HIS A 199 -10.90 -6.04 -5.33
C HIS A 199 -10.41 -6.34 -6.76
N PRO A 200 -10.33 -7.62 -7.17
CA PRO A 200 -10.56 -8.82 -6.37
C PRO A 200 -9.45 -9.09 -5.35
N ASN A 201 -9.80 -9.72 -4.22
CA ASN A 201 -8.87 -10.08 -3.14
C ASN A 201 -8.83 -11.60 -2.85
N GLY A 202 -7.65 -12.13 -2.53
CA GLY A 202 -7.44 -13.54 -2.23
C GLY A 202 -8.14 -14.05 -0.97
N SER A 203 -8.04 -13.32 0.15
CA SER A 203 -8.70 -13.66 1.42
C SER A 203 -10.22 -13.65 1.30
N VAL A 204 -10.77 -12.68 0.56
CA VAL A 204 -12.22 -12.62 0.31
C VAL A 204 -12.65 -13.81 -0.55
N LYS A 205 -11.90 -14.13 -1.62
CA LYS A 205 -12.16 -15.32 -2.44
C LYS A 205 -12.11 -16.63 -1.65
N GLU A 206 -11.16 -16.77 -0.73
CA GLU A 206 -11.09 -17.92 0.15
C GLU A 206 -12.35 -18.07 1.01
N ALA A 207 -12.80 -16.97 1.62
CA ALA A 207 -14.04 -16.96 2.40
C ALA A 207 -15.27 -17.31 1.54
N VAL A 208 -15.33 -16.85 0.29
CA VAL A 208 -16.44 -17.14 -0.64
C VAL A 208 -16.43 -18.59 -1.13
N ALA A 209 -15.25 -19.18 -1.31
CA ALA A 209 -15.09 -20.53 -1.84
C ALA A 209 -15.38 -21.64 -0.81
N GLY A 210 -15.48 -21.30 0.48
CA GLY A 210 -15.74 -22.26 1.54
C GLY A 210 -17.19 -22.78 1.57
N ALA A 211 -17.43 -23.76 2.44
CA ALA A 211 -18.72 -24.44 2.55
C ALA A 211 -19.83 -23.55 3.16
N ARG A 212 -19.47 -22.72 4.14
CA ARG A 212 -20.38 -21.76 4.76
C ARG A 212 -20.65 -20.64 3.77
N LYS A 213 -21.92 -20.40 3.45
CA LYS A 213 -22.32 -19.29 2.59
C LYS A 213 -22.02 -17.96 3.27
N VAL A 214 -21.61 -16.98 2.48
CA VAL A 214 -21.23 -15.65 2.97
C VAL A 214 -21.93 -14.55 2.18
N ASN A 215 -22.10 -13.40 2.81
CA ASN A 215 -22.53 -12.17 2.18
C ASN A 215 -21.56 -11.03 2.51
N PHE A 216 -21.55 -10.00 1.68
CA PHE A 216 -21.05 -8.69 2.06
C PHE A 216 -22.12 -7.93 2.82
N VAL A 217 -21.70 -7.24 3.88
CA VAL A 217 -22.55 -6.37 4.71
C VAL A 217 -22.47 -4.95 4.16
N ALA A 218 -23.63 -4.35 3.88
CA ALA A 218 -23.69 -3.01 3.33
C ALA A 218 -23.42 -1.94 4.39
N VAL A 219 -22.68 -0.90 4.01
CA VAL A 219 -22.64 0.36 4.76
C VAL A 219 -23.72 1.27 4.18
N PRO A 220 -24.73 1.68 4.96
CA PRO A 220 -25.78 2.59 4.49
C PRO A 220 -25.19 3.90 3.95
N GLU A 221 -25.81 4.46 2.91
CA GLU A 221 -25.34 5.70 2.26
C GLU A 221 -25.27 6.89 3.22
N GLU A 222 -26.20 6.98 4.17
CA GLU A 222 -26.18 7.99 5.23
C GLU A 222 -24.87 7.94 6.04
N ILE A 223 -24.42 6.73 6.38
CA ILE A 223 -23.21 6.51 7.18
C ILE A 223 -21.96 6.76 6.34
N SER A 224 -21.90 6.23 5.12
CA SER A 224 -20.75 6.45 4.23
C SER A 224 -20.60 7.92 3.86
N SER A 225 -21.70 8.64 3.62
CA SER A 225 -21.70 10.08 3.36
C SER A 225 -21.20 10.89 4.55
N LYS A 226 -21.63 10.55 5.77
CA LYS A 226 -21.15 11.18 7.01
C LYS A 226 -19.63 11.00 7.17
N LEU A 227 -19.12 9.78 6.94
CA LEU A 227 -17.69 9.49 7.02
C LEU A 227 -16.88 10.25 5.96
N VAL A 228 -17.37 10.32 4.71
CA VAL A 228 -16.71 11.05 3.62
C VAL A 228 -16.70 12.56 3.85
N GLN A 229 -17.76 13.12 4.44
CA GLN A 229 -17.81 14.54 4.81
C GLN A 229 -16.85 14.86 5.97
N GLN A 230 -16.74 13.96 6.94
CA GLN A 230 -15.89 14.15 8.12
C GLN A 230 -14.40 13.95 7.80
N PHE A 231 -14.08 13.04 6.88
CA PHE A 231 -12.71 12.62 6.64
C PHE A 231 -12.32 12.77 5.16
N PRO A 232 -11.37 13.66 4.83
CA PRO A 232 -11.03 14.01 3.45
C PRO A 232 -10.31 12.90 2.67
N PHE A 233 -9.99 11.79 3.35
CA PHE A 233 -9.29 10.63 2.80
C PHE A 233 -10.23 9.47 2.45
N TYR A 234 -11.53 9.55 2.79
CA TYR A 234 -12.53 8.57 2.41
C TYR A 234 -13.29 8.99 1.15
N ALA A 235 -13.75 7.99 0.38
CA ALA A 235 -14.68 8.17 -0.72
C ALA A 235 -15.77 7.08 -0.66
N ALA A 236 -17.01 7.44 -1.02
CA ALA A 236 -18.07 6.46 -1.19
C ALA A 236 -17.76 5.52 -2.37
N ALA A 237 -18.15 4.26 -2.25
CA ALA A 237 -17.84 3.23 -3.24
C ALA A 237 -18.84 2.07 -3.16
N ALA A 238 -18.70 1.10 -4.07
CA ALA A 238 -19.44 -0.15 -4.02
C ALA A 238 -18.51 -1.33 -4.31
N ILE A 239 -18.73 -2.44 -3.62
CA ILE A 239 -18.01 -3.70 -3.83
C ILE A 239 -18.65 -4.43 -5.01
N PRO A 240 -17.90 -4.69 -6.10
CA PRO A 240 -18.45 -5.42 -7.24
C PRO A 240 -18.66 -6.89 -6.89
N VAL A 241 -19.91 -7.34 -6.81
CA VAL A 241 -20.24 -8.71 -6.38
C VAL A 241 -19.86 -9.74 -7.45
N ASN A 242 -19.90 -9.35 -8.72
CA ASN A 242 -19.51 -10.20 -9.85
C ASN A 242 -18.06 -10.72 -9.79
N LEU A 243 -17.19 -10.10 -8.98
CA LEU A 243 -15.82 -10.55 -8.75
C LEU A 243 -15.73 -11.77 -7.82
N TYR A 244 -16.83 -12.13 -7.14
CA TYR A 244 -16.89 -13.16 -6.11
C TYR A 244 -18.08 -14.12 -6.32
N PRO A 245 -18.01 -15.03 -7.31
CA PRO A 245 -19.03 -16.06 -7.49
C PRO A 245 -19.19 -16.91 -6.22
N GLY A 246 -20.41 -16.98 -5.68
CA GLY A 246 -20.73 -17.75 -4.47
C GLY A 246 -21.13 -16.90 -3.26
N VAL A 247 -20.90 -15.59 -3.31
CA VAL A 247 -21.54 -14.64 -2.39
C VAL A 247 -23.05 -14.61 -2.66
N VAL A 248 -23.84 -14.51 -1.59
CA VAL A 248 -25.32 -14.56 -1.70
C VAL A 248 -25.97 -13.21 -2.01
N ASN A 249 -25.20 -12.12 -2.11
CA ASN A 249 -25.73 -10.82 -2.53
C ASN A 249 -26.13 -10.86 -4.02
N ASP A 250 -27.24 -10.20 -4.35
CA ASP A 250 -27.78 -10.17 -5.72
C ASP A 250 -27.25 -8.98 -6.57
N GLY A 251 -26.45 -8.09 -5.97
CA GLY A 251 -25.92 -6.91 -6.64
C GLY A 251 -24.81 -6.25 -5.82
N ASP A 252 -24.15 -5.26 -6.41
CA ASP A 252 -23.04 -4.55 -5.79
C ASP A 252 -23.42 -3.95 -4.42
N VAL A 253 -22.47 -3.98 -3.49
CA VAL A 253 -22.74 -3.66 -2.08
C VAL A 253 -22.09 -2.33 -1.72
N ASN A 254 -22.92 -1.36 -1.32
CA ASN A 254 -22.47 -0.03 -0.95
C ASN A 254 -21.51 -0.07 0.24
N THR A 255 -20.45 0.73 0.13
CA THR A 255 -19.44 0.93 1.15
C THR A 255 -18.73 2.27 0.96
N TYR A 256 -17.59 2.44 1.61
CA TYR A 256 -16.66 3.53 1.41
C TYR A 256 -15.23 2.96 1.40
N GLY A 257 -14.26 3.78 1.06
CA GLY A 257 -12.88 3.32 0.97
C GLY A 257 -11.85 4.43 0.95
N VAL A 258 -10.60 4.01 0.92
CA VAL A 258 -9.38 4.83 0.85
C VAL A 258 -8.63 4.51 -0.43
N LYS A 259 -7.47 5.14 -0.64
CA LYS A 259 -6.52 4.70 -1.68
C LYS A 259 -5.29 4.08 -1.03
N ALA A 260 -4.83 2.98 -1.61
CA ALA A 260 -3.46 2.49 -1.39
C ALA A 260 -2.48 3.49 -2.01
N THR A 261 -1.42 3.85 -1.31
CA THR A 261 -0.39 4.81 -1.74
C THR A 261 0.99 4.24 -1.53
N LEU A 262 1.91 4.50 -2.46
CA LEU A 262 3.33 4.34 -2.21
C LEU A 262 3.84 5.59 -1.53
N CYS A 263 4.42 5.43 -0.35
CA CYS A 263 5.03 6.47 0.45
C CYS A 263 6.52 6.25 0.64
N THR A 264 7.22 7.32 1.00
CA THR A 264 8.65 7.35 1.31
C THR A 264 8.94 8.44 2.35
N SER A 265 10.21 8.62 2.72
CA SER A 265 10.69 9.74 3.53
C SER A 265 11.30 10.82 2.64
N ALA A 266 11.24 12.08 3.09
CA ALA A 266 11.97 13.20 2.49
C ALA A 266 13.51 13.02 2.50
N ASP A 267 14.01 12.07 3.30
CA ASP A 267 15.44 11.73 3.36
C ASP A 267 15.87 10.79 2.22
N VAL A 268 14.93 10.21 1.46
CA VAL A 268 15.25 9.36 0.31
C VAL A 268 15.67 10.22 -0.88
N PRO A 269 16.81 9.96 -1.53
CA PRO A 269 17.28 10.78 -2.65
C PRO A 269 16.28 10.93 -3.81
N ASP A 270 16.21 12.15 -4.36
CA ASP A 270 15.27 12.50 -5.43
C ASP A 270 15.40 11.62 -6.67
N GLU A 271 16.61 11.24 -7.03
CA GLU A 271 16.90 10.37 -8.17
C GLU A 271 16.32 8.97 -8.02
N ILE A 272 16.25 8.44 -6.79
CA ILE A 272 15.67 7.13 -6.51
C ILE A 272 14.15 7.21 -6.68
N VAL A 273 13.53 8.22 -6.07
CA VAL A 273 12.07 8.39 -6.13
C VAL A 273 11.62 8.72 -7.55
N TYR A 274 12.41 9.53 -8.29
CA TYR A 274 12.20 9.79 -9.71
C TYR A 274 12.26 8.50 -10.53
N ALA A 275 13.29 7.68 -10.35
CA ALA A 275 13.45 6.42 -11.09
C ALA A 275 12.27 5.46 -10.86
N ILE A 276 11.83 5.28 -9.62
CA ILE A 276 10.68 4.42 -9.31
C ILE A 276 9.39 4.97 -9.91
N THR A 277 9.14 6.27 -9.75
CA THR A 277 7.96 6.93 -10.35
C THR A 277 7.95 6.76 -11.86
N LYS A 278 9.08 7.08 -12.51
CA LYS A 278 9.25 6.95 -13.96
C LYS A 278 8.99 5.54 -14.44
N GLU A 279 9.57 4.54 -13.80
CA GLU A 279 9.40 3.15 -14.24
C GLU A 279 7.96 2.68 -14.16
N VAL A 280 7.23 3.05 -13.11
CA VAL A 280 5.82 2.69 -12.97
C VAL A 280 4.96 3.39 -14.00
N PHE A 281 5.14 4.71 -14.19
CA PHE A 281 4.27 5.49 -15.08
C PHE A 281 4.62 5.33 -16.57
N ASP A 282 5.88 5.19 -16.96
CA ASP A 282 6.27 4.97 -18.36
C ASP A 282 5.82 3.58 -18.83
N ASN A 283 5.83 2.60 -17.92
CA ASN A 283 5.41 1.23 -18.20
C ASN A 283 4.03 0.93 -17.59
N PHE A 284 3.16 1.93 -17.51
CA PHE A 284 1.88 1.87 -16.83
C PHE A 284 0.99 0.70 -17.28
N GLU A 285 0.89 0.44 -18.58
CA GLU A 285 0.11 -0.68 -19.11
C GLU A 285 0.69 -2.05 -18.72
N GLN A 286 2.01 -2.15 -18.54
CA GLN A 286 2.62 -3.35 -17.96
C GLN A 286 2.28 -3.45 -16.46
N PHE A 287 2.38 -2.34 -15.71
CA PHE A 287 2.04 -2.30 -14.30
C PHE A 287 0.60 -2.78 -14.06
N LYS A 288 -0.37 -2.27 -14.83
CA LYS A 288 -1.78 -2.66 -14.74
C LYS A 288 -2.02 -4.17 -14.90
N LYS A 289 -1.20 -4.85 -15.71
CA LYS A 289 -1.32 -6.29 -15.96
C LYS A 289 -0.74 -7.15 -14.83
N LEU A 290 -0.02 -6.57 -13.87
CA LEU A 290 0.64 -7.32 -12.80
C LEU A 290 -0.33 -7.71 -11.67
N HIS A 291 -1.51 -7.07 -11.58
CA HIS A 291 -2.57 -7.50 -10.67
C HIS A 291 -3.96 -7.03 -11.16
N PRO A 292 -5.02 -7.85 -11.05
CA PRO A 292 -6.37 -7.47 -11.47
C PRO A 292 -6.92 -6.20 -10.82
N ALA A 293 -6.54 -5.91 -9.58
CA ALA A 293 -6.96 -4.70 -8.86
C ALA A 293 -6.51 -3.38 -9.53
N TYR A 294 -5.58 -3.44 -10.48
CA TYR A 294 -5.12 -2.26 -11.22
C TYR A 294 -5.85 -2.07 -12.56
N ALA A 295 -6.77 -2.96 -12.93
CA ALA A 295 -7.37 -2.98 -14.27
C ALA A 295 -8.06 -1.65 -14.65
N SER A 296 -8.73 -1.02 -13.69
CA SER A 296 -9.42 0.27 -13.88
C SER A 296 -8.54 1.49 -13.61
N LEU A 297 -7.28 1.31 -13.23
CA LEU A 297 -6.38 2.41 -12.89
C LEU A 297 -6.09 3.29 -14.11
N THR A 298 -5.99 4.59 -13.88
CA THR A 298 -5.48 5.60 -14.81
C THR A 298 -4.33 6.38 -14.18
N LYS A 299 -3.41 6.92 -14.99
CA LYS A 299 -2.31 7.77 -14.49
C LYS A 299 -2.81 8.97 -13.69
N GLN A 300 -3.92 9.58 -14.12
CA GLN A 300 -4.52 10.72 -13.42
C GLN A 300 -4.99 10.33 -12.02
N GLN A 301 -5.68 9.19 -11.90
CA GLN A 301 -6.17 8.70 -10.61
C GLN A 301 -5.06 8.35 -9.62
N MET A 302 -3.85 8.03 -10.11
CA MET A 302 -2.67 7.79 -9.26
C MET A 302 -2.16 9.06 -8.56
N LEU A 303 -2.75 10.23 -8.86
CA LEU A 303 -2.40 11.50 -8.24
C LEU A 303 -3.40 11.95 -7.16
N ASP A 304 -4.53 11.24 -7.00
CA ASP A 304 -5.50 11.53 -5.95
C ASP A 304 -5.16 10.77 -4.67
N GLY A 305 -5.73 11.21 -3.55
CA GLY A 305 -5.56 10.56 -2.25
C GLY A 305 -4.13 10.66 -1.69
N LEU A 306 -3.33 11.60 -2.20
CA LEU A 306 -1.98 11.90 -1.71
C LEU A 306 -2.08 12.93 -0.59
N SER A 307 -2.27 12.45 0.63
CA SER A 307 -2.50 13.25 1.83
C SER A 307 -1.22 13.81 2.46
N ALA A 308 -0.05 13.28 2.10
CA ALA A 308 1.25 13.87 2.43
C ALA A 308 1.81 14.66 1.22
N PRO A 309 2.74 15.61 1.43
CA PRO A 309 3.41 16.30 0.33
C PRO A 309 4.04 15.31 -0.65
N ILE A 310 3.91 15.59 -1.95
CA ILE A 310 4.52 14.77 -3.00
C ILE A 310 6.06 14.92 -2.91
N HIS A 311 6.78 13.80 -3.00
CA HIS A 311 8.24 13.81 -3.01
C HIS A 311 8.79 14.63 -4.19
N PRO A 312 9.85 15.45 -4.03
CA PRO A 312 10.36 16.27 -5.14
C PRO A 312 10.78 15.44 -6.37
N GLY A 313 11.45 14.29 -6.18
CA GLY A 313 11.71 13.32 -7.25
C GLY A 313 10.46 12.85 -8.03
N ALA A 314 9.34 12.57 -7.36
CA ALA A 314 8.09 12.19 -8.04
C ALA A 314 7.45 13.40 -8.76
N MET A 315 7.43 14.56 -8.10
CA MET A 315 6.94 15.82 -8.67
C MET A 315 7.71 16.21 -9.93
N LYS A 316 9.03 16.00 -9.95
CA LYS A 316 9.87 16.23 -11.14
C LYS A 316 9.36 15.42 -12.32
N TYR A 317 9.12 14.12 -12.14
CA TYR A 317 8.55 13.27 -13.19
C TYR A 317 7.17 13.76 -13.63
N TYR A 318 6.27 14.07 -12.68
CA TYR A 318 4.92 14.55 -13.03
C TYR A 318 4.92 15.80 -13.90
N LYS A 319 5.81 16.76 -13.61
CA LYS A 319 5.97 17.97 -14.43
C LYS A 319 6.50 17.66 -15.83
N GLU A 320 7.47 16.76 -15.94
CA GLU A 320 8.06 16.37 -17.24
C GLU A 320 7.03 15.76 -18.19
N VAL A 321 6.03 15.03 -17.67
CA VAL A 321 5.00 14.36 -18.48
C VAL A 321 3.64 15.09 -18.47
N GLY A 322 3.56 16.31 -17.91
CA GLY A 322 2.35 17.13 -17.91
C GLY A 322 1.20 16.58 -17.04
N LEU A 323 1.52 15.87 -15.97
CA LEU A 323 0.56 15.32 -15.01
C LEU A 323 0.24 16.27 -13.84
N LYS A 324 1.15 17.20 -13.52
CA LYS A 324 1.00 18.28 -12.53
C LYS A 324 1.80 19.52 -12.92
#